data_AF-A0A5S3XM97-F1
#
_entry.id   AF-A0A5S3XM97-F1
#
_cell.length_a   1.000
_cell.length_b   1.000
_cell.length_c   1.000
_cell.angle_alpha   90.00
_cell.angle_beta   90.00
_cell.angle_gamma   90.00
#
_symmetry.space_group_name_H-M   'P 1'
#
loop_
_entity.id
_entity.type
_entity.pdbx_description
1 polymer ?
#
loop_
_entity_poly.entity_id
_entity_poly.type
_entity_poly.pdbx_seq_one_letter_code
_entity_poly.pdbx_strand_id
1 'polypeptide(L)' 'MSYYMLLLLLTFALFGMSATYFARFIYCYWVKREVRPIYIWRAGGCALLIVLISFVGQLFV' A
#
# COMPACT_ATOMS: atom_id res chain seq x y z
N MET A 1 7.30 19.31 13.81
CA MET A 1 7.39 18.19 14.78
C MET A 1 6.15 17.28 14.74
N SER A 2 4.92 17.79 14.86
CA SER A 2 3.69 16.95 14.82
C SER A 2 3.35 16.34 13.45
N TYR A 3 3.71 17.00 12.34
CA TYR A 3 3.40 16.54 10.98
C TYR A 3 4.14 15.26 10.57
N TYR A 4 5.42 15.13 10.97
CA TYR A 4 6.22 13.94 10.68
C TYR A 4 5.68 12.67 11.33
N MET A 5 5.18 12.78 12.58
CA MET A 5 4.56 11.66 13.30
C MET A 5 3.30 11.18 12.58
N LEU A 6 2.47 12.09 12.06
CA LEU A 6 1.28 11.76 11.27
C LEU A 6 1.64 11.07 9.96
N LEU A 7 2.66 11.56 9.25
CA LEU A 7 3.16 10.93 8.02
C LEU A 7 3.65 9.50 8.27
N LEU A 8 4.42 9.28 9.34
CA LEU A 8 4.90 7.95 9.72
C LEU A 8 3.75 7.00 10.06
N LEU A 9 2.76 7.47 10.81
CA LEU A 9 1.56 6.70 11.15
C LEU A 9 0.77 6.30 9.90
N LEU A 10 0.62 7.24 8.95
CA LEU A 10 -0.08 7.01 7.70
C LEU A 10 0.64 5.96 6.84
N THR A 11 1.95 6.11 6.66
CA THR A 11 2.78 5.16 5.90
C THR A 11 2.72 3.77 6.51
N PHE A 12 2.76 3.66 7.84
CA PHE A 12 2.65 2.38 8.53
C PHE A 12 1.28 1.71 8.32
N ALA A 13 0.19 2.47 8.38
CA ALA A 13 -1.16 1.96 8.11
C ALA A 13 -1.32 1.49 6.65
N LEU A 14 -0.79 2.25 5.70
CA LEU A 14 -0.80 1.90 4.28
C LEU A 14 0.07 0.66 3.98
N PHE A 15 1.17 0.47 4.72
CA PHE A 15 2.01 -0.73 4.62
C PHE A 15 1.31 -1.98 5.16
N GLY A 16 0.57 -1.86 6.26
CA GLY A 16 -0.26 -2.97 6.78
C GLY A 16 -1.39 -3.38 5.83
N MET A 17 -2.03 -2.39 5.20
CA MET A 17 -3.03 -2.61 4.15
C MET A 17 -2.41 -3.30 2.92
N SER A 18 -1.25 -2.83 2.43
CA SER A 18 -0.60 -3.45 1.27
C SER A 18 -0.18 -4.90 1.55
N ALA A 19 0.37 -5.17 2.74
CA ALA A 19 0.78 -6.52 3.16
C ALA A 19 -0.40 -7.50 3.23
N THR A 20 -1.56 -7.06 3.73
CA THR A 20 -2.77 -7.90 3.77
C THR A 20 -3.33 -8.18 2.37
N TYR A 21 -3.29 -7.22 1.45
CA TYR A 21 -3.64 -7.46 0.04
C TYR A 21 -2.64 -8.40 -0.65
N PHE A 22 -1.34 -8.28 -0.34
CA PHE A 22 -0.30 -9.16 -0.87
C PHE A 22 -0.44 -10.60 -0.35
N ALA A 23 -0.72 -10.77 0.93
CA ALA A 23 -1.00 -12.08 1.52
C ALA A 23 -2.25 -12.74 0.90
N ARG A 24 -3.34 -11.97 0.68
CA ARG A 24 -4.52 -12.46 -0.04
C ARG A 24 -4.22 -12.81 -1.50
N PHE A 25 -3.35 -12.06 -2.15
CA PHE A 25 -2.90 -12.36 -3.51
C PHE A 25 -2.12 -13.67 -3.55
N ILE A 26 -1.11 -13.85 -2.69
CA ILE A 26 -0.34 -15.10 -2.57
C ILE A 26 -1.27 -16.27 -2.26
N TYR A 27 -2.21 -16.11 -1.31
CA TYR A 27 -3.15 -17.15 -0.94
C TYR A 27 -4.04 -17.57 -2.13
N CYS A 28 -4.62 -16.61 -2.85
CA CYS A 28 -5.41 -16.89 -4.05
C CYS A 28 -4.56 -17.51 -5.17
N TYR A 29 -3.33 -17.03 -5.36
CA TYR A 29 -2.42 -17.54 -6.39
C TYR A 29 -2.02 -19.00 -6.13
N TRP A 30 -1.71 -19.32 -4.87
CA TRP A 30 -1.25 -20.66 -4.48
C TRP A 30 -2.40 -21.67 -4.38
N VAL A 31 -3.57 -21.26 -3.85
CA VAL A 31 -4.71 -22.16 -3.60
C VAL A 31 -5.62 -22.27 -4.82
N LYS A 32 -5.95 -21.17 -5.50
CA LYS A 32 -6.95 -21.16 -6.59
C LYS A 32 -6.34 -21.20 -7.99
N ARG A 33 -5.01 -21.04 -8.16
CA ARG A 33 -4.31 -20.95 -9.46
C ARG A 33 -4.89 -19.92 -10.45
N GLU A 34 -5.78 -19.04 -9.98
CA GLU A 34 -6.35 -17.96 -10.78
C GLU A 34 -5.61 -16.66 -10.45
N VAL A 35 -4.87 -16.15 -11.43
CA VAL A 35 -4.28 -14.82 -11.34
C VAL A 35 -5.40 -13.83 -11.65
N ARG A 36 -6.07 -13.31 -10.61
CA ARG A 36 -6.97 -12.16 -10.77
C ARG A 36 -6.13 -10.88 -10.67
N PRO A 37 -5.71 -10.27 -11.80
CA PRO A 37 -4.84 -9.10 -11.81
C PRO A 37 -5.45 -7.89 -11.09
N ILE A 38 -6.77 -7.90 -10.86
CA ILE A 38 -7.50 -6.85 -10.15
C ILE A 38 -7.03 -6.65 -8.70
N TYR A 39 -6.51 -7.69 -8.04
CA TYR A 39 -5.96 -7.59 -6.69
C TYR A 39 -4.54 -7.03 -6.68
N ILE A 40 -3.70 -7.42 -7.65
CA ILE A 40 -2.39 -6.79 -7.88
C ILE A 40 -2.55 -5.32 -8.23
N TRP A 41 -3.52 -4.98 -9.08
CA TRP A 41 -3.74 -3.60 -9.51
C TRP A 41 -4.19 -2.71 -8.34
N ARG A 42 -5.02 -3.23 -7.42
CA ARG A 42 -5.40 -2.52 -6.20
C ARG A 42 -4.25 -2.40 -5.20
N ALA A 43 -3.42 -3.44 -5.04
CA ALA A 43 -2.24 -3.38 -4.18
C ALA A 43 -1.19 -2.39 -4.72
N GLY A 44 -0.95 -2.42 -6.04
CA GLY A 44 -0.11 -1.46 -6.75
C GLY A 44 -0.67 -0.05 -6.66
N GLY A 45 -1.99 0.13 -6.81
CA GLY A 45 -2.65 1.42 -6.63
C GLY A 45 -2.50 1.98 -5.22
N CYS A 46 -2.61 1.14 -4.18
CA CYS A 46 -2.32 1.56 -2.81
C CYS A 46 -0.85 1.96 -2.63
N ALA A 47 0.09 1.22 -3.22
CA ALA A 47 1.51 1.57 -3.16
C ALA A 47 1.80 2.91 -3.87
N LEU A 48 1.16 3.16 -5.02
CA LEU A 48 1.29 4.41 -5.78
C LEU A 48 0.74 5.62 -4.99
N LEU A 49 -0.36 5.42 -4.26
CA LEU A 49 -0.91 6.40 -3.32
C LEU A 49 0.07 6.73 -2.18
N ILE A 50 0.79 5.75 -1.62
CA ILE A 50 1.82 5.99 -0.60
C ILE A 50 2.94 6.87 -1.15
N VAL A 51 3.40 6.57 -2.37
CA VAL A 51 4.46 7.32 -3.03
C VAL A 51 4.02 8.76 -3.29
N LEU A 52 2.81 8.96 -3.80
CA LEU A 52 2.25 10.30 -4.03
C LEU A 52 2.12 11.11 -2.74
N ILE A 53 1.60 10.51 -1.66
CA ILE A 53 1.45 11.18 -0.36
C ILE A 53 2.83 11.54 0.23
N SER A 54 3.80 10.64 0.12
CA SER A 54 5.17 10.90 0.59
C SER A 54 5.83 12.02 -0.21
N PHE A 55 5.63 12.05 -1.53
CA PHE A 55 6.19 13.07 -2.41
C PHE A 55 5.55 14.45 -2.17
N VAL A 56 4.23 14.51 -2.00
CA VAL A 56 3.50 15.74 -1.65
C VAL A 56 3.90 16.24 -0.26
N GLY A 57 4.05 15.33 0.72
CA GLY A 57 4.51 15.68 2.06
C GLY A 57 5.94 16.23 2.07
N GLN A 58 6.81 15.74 1.19
CA GLN A 58 8.17 16.25 1.01
C GLN A 58 8.21 17.59 0.25
N LEU A 59 7.24 17.85 -0.63
CA LEU A 59 7.12 19.12 -1.35
C LEU A 59 6.58 20.27 -0.48
N PHE A 60 5.81 19.94 0.57
CA PHE A 60 5.22 20.90 1.51
C PHE A 60 6.07 21.17 2.77
N VAL A 61 7.22 20.50 2.91
CA VAL A 61 8.22 20.70 3.99
C VAL A 61 9.28 21.72 3.59
#